data_AF-A0A670ZQE3-F1
#
_entry.id   AF-A0A670ZQE3-F1
#
_cell.length_a   1.000
_cell.length_b   1.000
_cell.length_c   1.000
_cell.angle_alpha   90.00
_cell.angle_beta   90.00
_cell.angle_gamma   90.00
#
_symmetry.space_group_name_H-M   'P 1'
#
loop_
_entity.id
_entity.type
_entity.pdbx_description
1 polymer ?
#
loop_
_entity_poly.entity_id
_entity_poly.type
_entity_poly.pdbx_seq_one_letter_code
_entity_poly.pdbx_strand_id
1 'polypeptide(L)'
;SPKSQDLKLHKKASVSDICPPPLLPLTKADIQPGTENERIGLVRNSMFQNPLILKSELGRTRRRCAKIPGANFVYGLTAHGTDGGVPEAIGHWHVMPLPAIKRKEIPKDFIHMNRNGIKAGLFTAKEHHLYQQHHELHCKTTVANTFPKNVPHLPDAMTYGKPYPPSTPITDILQNNREHCTNTSRLYLMLIEE
;
A
#
# COMPACT_ATOMS: atom_id res chain seq x y z
N SER A 1 69.31 16.84 4.22
CA SER A 1 67.95 17.28 4.58
C SER A 1 66.98 16.95 3.47
N PRO A 2 66.04 15.99 3.65
CA PRO A 2 64.93 15.81 2.73
C PRO A 2 63.71 16.61 3.20
N LYS A 3 63.00 17.22 2.23
CA LYS A 3 61.80 18.03 2.43
C LYS A 3 60.59 17.12 2.63
N SER A 4 59.90 17.25 3.77
CA SER A 4 58.62 16.58 4.02
C SER A 4 57.53 17.20 3.14
N GLN A 5 56.91 16.39 2.30
CA GLN A 5 55.74 16.78 1.51
C GLN A 5 54.49 16.62 2.38
N ASP A 6 53.78 17.72 2.63
CA ASP A 6 52.49 17.72 3.32
C ASP A 6 51.43 17.02 2.47
N LEU A 7 51.09 15.79 2.85
CA LEU A 7 49.93 15.06 2.32
C LEU A 7 48.64 15.77 2.80
N LYS A 8 48.05 16.59 1.93
CA LYS A 8 46.69 17.11 2.10
C LYS A 8 45.71 15.94 2.17
N LEU A 9 45.31 15.58 3.38
CA LEU A 9 44.26 14.61 3.62
C LEU A 9 42.93 15.19 3.11
N HIS A 10 42.41 14.65 2.01
CA HIS A 10 41.08 14.97 1.54
C HIS A 10 40.07 14.53 2.62
N LYS A 11 39.45 15.50 3.30
CA LYS A 11 38.33 15.24 4.21
C LYS A 11 37.23 14.55 3.41
N LYS A 12 36.97 13.28 3.70
CA LYS A 12 35.81 12.58 3.17
C LYS A 12 34.58 13.26 3.76
N ALA A 13 33.65 13.69 2.91
CA ALA A 13 32.38 14.25 3.33
C ALA A 13 31.68 13.28 4.28
N SER A 14 31.26 13.76 5.44
CA SER A 14 30.52 12.94 6.40
C SER A 14 29.15 12.59 5.83
N VAL A 15 28.53 11.49 6.28
CA VAL A 15 27.17 11.11 5.83
C VAL A 15 26.16 12.24 6.06
N SER A 16 26.36 13.06 7.10
CA SER A 16 25.59 14.28 7.38
C SER A 16 25.82 15.42 6.38
N ASP A 17 26.97 15.46 5.70
CA ASP A 17 27.25 16.42 4.61
C ASP A 17 26.61 15.96 3.29
N ILE A 18 26.45 14.64 3.12
CA ILE A 18 25.84 14.01 1.94
C ILE A 18 24.31 14.04 2.04
N CYS A 19 23.76 13.81 3.25
CA CYS A 19 22.34 13.82 3.53
C CYS A 19 22.09 14.52 4.87
N PRO A 20 21.77 15.83 4.88
CA PRO A 20 21.38 16.49 6.10
C PRO A 20 20.14 15.81 6.70
N PRO A 21 20.00 15.77 8.04
CA PRO A 21 18.85 15.19 8.70
C PRO A 21 17.55 15.81 8.17
N PRO A 22 16.45 15.06 8.21
CA PRO A 22 15.21 15.48 7.57
C PRO A 22 14.78 16.84 8.11
N LEU A 23 14.67 17.79 7.18
CA LEU A 23 14.62 19.21 7.48
C LEU A 23 13.37 19.54 8.29
N LEU A 24 13.58 20.23 9.40
CA LEU A 24 12.52 20.85 10.19
C LEU A 24 11.67 21.78 9.30
N PRO A 25 10.39 22.02 9.67
CA PRO A 25 9.55 22.98 8.95
C PRO A 25 10.27 24.33 8.85
N LEU A 26 10.26 24.89 7.64
CA LEU A 26 10.95 26.14 7.35
C LEU A 26 10.34 27.27 8.18
N THR A 27 11.18 28.13 8.77
CA THR A 27 10.73 29.31 9.50
C THR A 27 11.11 30.58 8.76
N LYS A 28 10.49 31.71 9.15
CA LYS A 28 10.80 33.02 8.55
C LYS A 28 12.27 33.42 8.71
N ALA A 29 12.90 33.00 9.80
CA ALA A 29 14.30 33.31 10.08
C ALA A 29 15.27 32.59 9.11
N ASP A 30 14.83 31.49 8.53
CA ASP A 30 15.66 30.65 7.65
C ASP A 30 15.70 31.20 6.20
N ILE A 31 14.83 32.16 5.87
CA ILE A 31 14.71 32.69 4.50
C ILE A 31 15.57 33.92 4.38
N GLN A 32 16.67 33.75 3.67
CA GLN A 32 17.56 34.83 3.30
C GLN A 32 17.23 35.34 1.88
N PRO A 33 17.49 36.62 1.58
CA PRO A 33 17.39 37.13 0.23
C PRO A 33 18.29 36.31 -0.72
N GLY A 34 17.75 35.91 -1.86
CA GLY A 34 18.41 35.00 -2.83
C GLY A 34 18.15 33.52 -2.59
N THR A 35 17.41 33.13 -1.56
CA THR A 35 16.94 31.74 -1.40
C THR A 35 15.73 31.45 -2.28
N GLU A 36 15.53 30.20 -2.70
CA GLU A 36 14.46 29.85 -3.66
C GLU A 36 13.05 30.15 -3.14
N ASN A 37 12.90 30.13 -1.82
CA ASN A 37 11.65 30.41 -1.10
C ASN A 37 11.52 31.88 -0.64
N GLU A 38 12.36 32.78 -1.17
CA GLU A 38 12.16 34.21 -1.04
C GLU A 38 10.81 34.61 -1.65
N ARG A 39 10.06 35.44 -0.91
CA ARG A 39 8.73 35.90 -1.29
C ARG A 39 8.63 37.40 -1.11
N ILE A 40 7.99 38.02 -2.09
CA ILE A 40 7.70 39.45 -2.05
C ILE A 40 6.39 39.66 -1.27
N GLY A 41 6.36 40.67 -0.39
CA GLY A 41 5.17 41.10 0.35
C GLY A 41 5.00 40.47 1.73
N LEU A 42 3.77 40.47 2.26
CA LEU A 42 3.47 39.99 3.60
C LEU A 42 3.50 38.45 3.65
N VAL A 43 4.53 37.92 4.30
CA VAL A 43 4.73 36.49 4.50
C VAL A 43 4.10 36.03 5.81
N ARG A 44 3.24 34.99 5.77
CA ARG A 44 2.62 34.37 6.96
C ARG A 44 3.39 33.10 7.36
N ASN A 45 3.40 32.77 8.66
CA ASN A 45 4.09 31.57 9.17
C ASN A 45 3.49 30.28 8.58
N SER A 46 2.16 30.24 8.41
CA SER A 46 1.45 29.07 7.86
C SER A 46 1.85 28.72 6.43
N MET A 47 2.36 29.68 5.65
CA MET A 47 2.79 29.45 4.28
C MET A 47 3.99 28.50 4.20
N PHE A 48 4.79 28.41 5.27
CA PHE A 48 5.96 27.52 5.34
C PHE A 48 5.66 26.12 5.83
N GLN A 49 4.48 25.94 6.40
CA GLN A 49 4.01 24.64 6.87
C GLN A 49 3.24 23.88 5.79
N ASN A 50 2.78 24.57 4.73
CA ASN A 50 2.09 23.94 3.61
C ASN A 50 3.09 23.53 2.51
N PRO A 51 3.30 22.22 2.27
CA PRO A 51 4.26 21.72 1.29
C PRO A 51 3.85 21.95 -0.17
N LEU A 52 2.61 22.38 -0.44
CA LEU A 52 2.14 22.75 -1.78
C LEU A 52 2.50 24.20 -2.14
N ILE A 53 2.65 25.05 -1.12
CA ILE A 53 2.98 26.45 -1.30
C ILE A 53 4.50 26.62 -1.40
N LEU A 54 5.28 25.84 -0.65
CA LEU A 54 6.73 25.89 -0.62
C LEU A 54 7.35 25.36 -1.92
N LYS A 55 8.34 26.09 -2.46
CA LYS A 55 9.15 25.60 -3.58
C LYS A 55 10.16 24.57 -3.08
N SER A 56 10.40 23.54 -3.89
CA SER A 56 11.44 22.55 -3.62
C SER A 56 12.82 23.19 -3.74
N GLU A 57 13.64 22.99 -2.71
CA GLU A 57 15.02 23.49 -2.71
C GLU A 57 15.92 22.58 -3.57
N LEU A 58 16.71 23.15 -4.50
CA LEU A 58 17.61 22.39 -5.36
C LEU A 58 18.69 21.69 -4.54
N GLY A 59 18.97 20.43 -4.88
CA GLY A 59 19.95 19.61 -4.16
C GLY A 59 19.51 19.18 -2.75
N ARG A 60 18.29 19.51 -2.33
CA ARG A 60 17.74 19.12 -1.03
C ARG A 60 16.48 18.29 -1.20
N THR A 61 16.25 17.35 -0.27
CA THR A 61 15.01 16.58 -0.25
C THR A 61 13.82 17.48 0.07
N ARG A 62 12.67 17.23 -0.56
CA ARG A 62 11.44 17.98 -0.28
C ARG A 62 11.09 17.95 1.20
N ARG A 63 10.92 19.12 1.82
CA ARG A 63 10.49 19.25 3.21
C ARG A 63 9.05 18.74 3.37
N ARG A 64 8.87 17.59 4.00
CA ARG A 64 7.57 17.14 4.49
C ARG A 64 7.41 17.74 5.88
N CYS A 65 6.50 18.71 6.04
CA CYS A 65 6.29 19.47 7.28
C CYS A 65 5.67 18.64 8.43
N ALA A 66 6.11 17.39 8.59
CA ALA A 66 5.77 16.53 9.69
C ALA A 66 6.73 16.82 10.86
N LYS A 67 6.23 16.72 12.09
CA LYS A 67 7.08 16.73 13.27
C LYS A 67 7.80 15.39 13.32
N ILE A 68 9.07 15.42 13.00
CA ILE A 68 9.93 14.26 12.99
C ILE A 68 10.50 14.10 14.41
N PRO A 69 10.49 12.88 14.98
CA PRO A 69 11.09 12.66 16.29
C PRO A 69 12.59 13.03 16.24
N GLY A 70 13.10 13.60 17.34
CA GLY A 70 14.40 14.26 17.39
C GLY A 70 15.59 13.37 17.01
N ALA A 71 16.79 13.93 16.95
CA ALA A 71 18.00 13.25 16.47
C ALA A 71 18.34 11.93 17.17
N ASN A 72 17.85 11.73 18.40
CA ASN A 72 18.05 10.49 19.18
C ASN A 72 17.09 9.36 18.79
N PHE A 73 16.17 9.59 17.85
CA PHE A 73 15.23 8.58 17.38
C PHE A 73 15.81 7.77 16.23
N VAL A 74 15.87 6.46 16.41
CA VAL A 74 16.28 5.52 15.37
C VAL A 74 15.05 5.15 14.53
N TYR A 75 15.09 5.50 13.23
CA TYR A 75 14.07 5.10 12.28
C TYR A 75 14.24 3.63 11.88
N GLY A 76 13.13 2.95 11.66
CA GLY A 76 13.09 1.53 11.29
C GLY A 76 12.42 0.68 12.35
N LEU A 77 12.13 -0.58 12.01
CA LEU A 77 11.65 -1.55 12.98
C LEU A 77 12.86 -2.10 13.73
N THR A 78 12.96 -1.84 15.04
CA THR A 78 13.87 -2.64 15.87
C THR A 78 13.18 -3.96 16.17
N ALA A 79 13.67 -5.04 15.54
CA ALA A 79 13.24 -6.39 15.90
C ALA A 79 13.85 -6.73 17.26
N HIS A 80 13.24 -6.23 18.33
CA HIS A 80 13.49 -6.76 19.66
C HIS A 80 12.86 -8.15 19.70
N GLY A 81 13.69 -9.18 19.62
CA GLY A 81 13.26 -10.55 19.85
C GLY A 81 12.83 -10.67 21.31
N THR A 82 11.53 -10.56 21.55
CA THR A 82 10.91 -10.89 22.85
C THR A 82 10.87 -12.38 23.10
N ASP A 83 11.21 -13.18 22.11
CA ASP A 83 10.91 -14.61 22.02
C ASP A 83 11.99 -15.48 22.73
N GLY A 84 12.82 -14.86 23.58
CA GLY A 84 13.93 -15.48 24.34
C GLY A 84 14.91 -16.35 23.55
N GLY A 85 14.87 -16.27 22.23
CA GLY A 85 15.74 -16.97 21.31
C GLY A 85 15.43 -18.46 21.15
N VAL A 86 16.42 -19.20 20.67
CA VAL A 86 16.34 -20.63 20.39
C VAL A 86 15.84 -21.49 21.57
N PRO A 87 16.29 -21.29 22.84
CA PRO A 87 15.86 -22.19 23.90
C PRO A 87 14.37 -22.07 24.23
N GLU A 88 13.79 -20.88 24.19
CA GLU A 88 12.36 -20.69 24.41
C GLU A 88 11.53 -21.25 23.26
N ALA A 89 11.98 -21.08 22.01
CA ALA A 89 11.32 -21.63 20.83
C ALA A 89 11.30 -23.18 20.80
N ILE A 90 12.34 -23.84 21.32
CA ILE A 90 12.40 -25.31 21.40
C ILE A 90 11.66 -25.83 22.64
N GLY A 91 11.76 -25.13 23.77
CA GLY A 91 11.25 -25.58 25.06
C GLY A 91 9.75 -25.43 25.25
N HIS A 92 9.09 -24.52 24.51
CA HIS A 92 7.68 -24.19 24.73
C HIS A 92 6.89 -24.14 23.41
N TRP A 93 5.86 -24.99 23.29
CA TRP A 93 4.91 -24.90 22.18
C TRP A 93 3.88 -23.81 22.46
N HIS A 94 4.19 -22.57 22.11
CA HIS A 94 3.24 -21.47 22.18
C HIS A 94 2.25 -21.57 21.02
N VAL A 95 1.03 -22.06 21.27
CA VAL A 95 -0.09 -21.91 20.32
C VAL A 95 -0.45 -20.44 20.29
N MET A 96 0.02 -19.72 19.25
CA MET A 96 -0.36 -18.33 19.04
C MET A 96 -1.89 -18.24 18.97
N PRO A 97 -2.55 -17.49 19.88
CA PRO A 97 -3.97 -17.26 19.74
C PRO A 97 -4.18 -16.56 18.40
N LEU A 98 -5.08 -17.09 17.58
CA LEU A 98 -5.40 -16.50 16.29
C LEU A 98 -5.71 -15.01 16.50
N PRO A 99 -5.01 -14.07 15.83
CA PRO A 99 -5.29 -12.66 16.02
C PRO A 99 -6.76 -12.44 15.72
N ALA A 100 -7.48 -11.84 16.66
CA ALA A 100 -8.89 -11.57 16.51
C ALA A 100 -9.09 -10.82 15.19
N ILE A 101 -9.71 -11.48 14.22
CA ILE A 101 -9.99 -10.89 12.91
C ILE A 101 -10.93 -9.73 13.21
N LYS A 102 -10.39 -8.50 13.17
CA LYS A 102 -11.21 -7.29 13.31
C LYS A 102 -12.26 -7.37 12.21
N ARG A 103 -13.53 -7.46 12.61
CA ARG A 103 -14.64 -7.43 11.66
C ARG A 103 -14.48 -6.14 10.87
N LYS A 104 -14.33 -6.23 9.55
CA LYS A 104 -14.30 -5.04 8.69
C LYS A 104 -15.62 -4.32 8.93
N GLU A 105 -15.54 -3.08 9.40
CA GLU A 105 -16.73 -2.24 9.54
C GLU A 105 -17.38 -2.14 8.16
N ILE A 106 -18.68 -2.40 8.13
CA ILE A 106 -19.44 -2.37 6.88
C ILE A 106 -19.41 -0.93 6.37
N PRO A 107 -18.95 -0.67 5.14
CA PRO A 107 -18.85 0.69 4.63
C PRO A 107 -20.24 1.34 4.57
N LYS A 108 -20.31 2.64 4.87
CA LYS A 108 -21.56 3.42 4.77
C LYS A 108 -21.98 3.59 3.31
N ASP A 109 -23.28 3.55 3.04
CA ASP A 109 -23.84 3.72 1.69
C ASP A 109 -24.17 5.20 1.44
N PHE A 110 -23.17 5.94 0.96
CA PHE A 110 -23.31 7.38 0.68
C PHE A 110 -24.29 7.68 -0.46
N ILE A 111 -24.47 6.76 -1.41
CA ILE A 111 -25.33 6.99 -2.58
C ILE A 111 -26.80 6.98 -2.14
N HIS A 112 -27.22 5.95 -1.41
CA HIS A 112 -28.59 5.86 -0.90
C HIS A 112 -28.87 6.95 0.14
N MET A 113 -27.91 7.23 1.02
CA MET A 113 -28.04 8.27 2.03
C MET A 113 -28.22 9.67 1.41
N ASN A 114 -27.40 10.04 0.42
CA ASN A 114 -27.52 11.33 -0.25
C ASN A 114 -28.84 11.43 -1.05
N ARG A 115 -29.22 10.36 -1.74
CA ARG A 115 -30.50 10.31 -2.47
C ARG A 115 -31.70 10.51 -1.54
N ASN A 116 -31.67 9.91 -0.35
CA ASN A 116 -32.73 10.07 0.63
C ASN A 116 -32.72 11.45 1.29
N GLY A 117 -31.54 12.04 1.52
CA GLY A 117 -31.43 13.42 2.00
C GLY A 117 -32.08 14.41 1.04
N ILE A 118 -31.84 14.27 -0.27
CA ILE A 118 -32.49 15.11 -1.29
C ILE A 118 -34.01 14.89 -1.31
N LYS A 119 -34.47 13.63 -1.19
CA LYS A 119 -35.91 13.33 -1.08
C LYS A 119 -36.55 13.92 0.17
N ALA A 120 -35.80 14.06 1.25
CA ALA A 120 -36.24 14.71 2.49
C ALA A 120 -36.21 16.26 2.40
N GLY A 121 -35.79 16.82 1.26
CA GLY A 121 -35.73 18.27 1.05
C GLY A 121 -34.49 18.93 1.64
N LEU A 122 -33.43 18.16 1.94
CA LEU A 122 -32.16 18.68 2.42
C LEU A 122 -31.27 19.01 1.21
N PHE A 123 -30.79 20.25 1.15
CA PHE A 123 -29.97 20.73 0.04
C PHE A 123 -28.65 21.35 0.53
N THR A 124 -28.56 21.68 1.82
CA THR A 124 -27.36 22.30 2.41
C THR A 124 -26.40 21.23 2.92
N ALA A 125 -25.09 21.47 2.79
CA ALA A 125 -24.07 20.55 3.30
C ALA A 125 -24.20 20.27 4.82
N LYS A 126 -24.59 21.28 5.61
CA LYS A 126 -24.83 21.15 7.06
C LYS A 126 -26.01 20.21 7.37
N GLU A 127 -27.08 20.32 6.60
CA GLU A 127 -28.26 19.47 6.72
C GLU A 127 -27.92 18.02 6.39
N HIS A 128 -27.17 17.80 5.30
CA HIS A 128 -26.67 16.48 4.96
C HIS A 128 -25.76 15.90 6.06
N HIS A 129 -24.91 16.71 6.70
CA HIS A 129 -24.08 16.24 7.80
C HIS A 129 -24.92 15.78 9.01
N LEU A 130 -25.93 16.55 9.40
CA LEU A 130 -26.87 16.16 10.46
C LEU A 130 -27.65 14.89 10.06
N TYR A 131 -28.09 14.80 8.80
CA TYR A 131 -28.77 13.63 8.28
C TYR A 131 -27.91 12.37 8.35
N GLN A 132 -26.61 12.47 8.07
CA GLN A 132 -25.65 11.36 8.18
C GLN A 132 -25.46 10.86 9.62
N GLN A 133 -25.63 11.73 10.62
CA GLN A 133 -25.53 11.36 12.03
C GLN A 133 -26.76 10.61 12.51
N HIS A 134 -27.95 10.97 11.99
CA HIS A 134 -29.22 10.37 12.41
C HIS A 134 -29.65 9.17 11.55
N HIS A 135 -29.13 9.03 10.32
CA HIS A 135 -29.51 7.96 9.40
C HIS A 135 -28.29 7.13 8.99
N GLU A 136 -28.00 6.09 9.77
CA GLU A 136 -26.93 5.16 9.46
C GLU A 136 -27.38 4.12 8.43
N LEU A 137 -27.12 4.42 7.16
CA LEU A 137 -27.26 3.47 6.06
C LEU A 137 -25.91 2.83 5.77
N HIS A 138 -25.85 1.50 5.82
CA HIS A 138 -24.67 0.73 5.51
C HIS A 138 -24.88 0.01 4.18
N CYS A 139 -23.81 -0.11 3.39
CA CYS A 139 -23.84 -0.93 2.20
C CYS A 139 -24.25 -2.33 2.63
N LYS A 140 -25.30 -2.89 2.01
CA LYS A 140 -25.53 -4.33 2.12
C LYS A 140 -24.23 -4.97 1.67
N THR A 141 -23.56 -5.68 2.57
CA THR A 141 -22.28 -6.29 2.25
C THR A 141 -22.56 -7.40 1.23
N THR A 142 -22.63 -7.04 -0.04
CA THR A 142 -22.23 -7.93 -1.11
C THR A 142 -20.72 -8.00 -1.01
N VAL A 143 -20.20 -8.57 0.09
CA VAL A 143 -19.04 -9.41 -0.07
C VAL A 143 -19.49 -10.33 -1.17
N ALA A 144 -18.85 -10.19 -2.33
CA ALA A 144 -18.79 -11.28 -3.26
C ALA A 144 -18.53 -12.51 -2.40
N ASN A 145 -19.57 -13.32 -2.18
CA ASN A 145 -19.38 -14.72 -1.91
C ASN A 145 -18.75 -15.22 -3.21
N THR A 146 -17.46 -14.96 -3.38
CA THR A 146 -16.66 -15.49 -4.48
C THR A 146 -16.63 -17.01 -4.38
N PHE A 147 -16.96 -17.55 -3.20
CA PHE A 147 -17.36 -18.93 -3.05
C PHE A 147 -18.86 -19.07 -3.32
N PRO A 148 -19.28 -19.71 -4.43
CA PRO A 148 -20.67 -20.08 -4.59
C PRO A 148 -21.09 -20.88 -3.35
N LYS A 149 -22.20 -20.49 -2.72
CA LYS A 149 -22.78 -21.19 -1.54
C LYS A 149 -23.11 -22.67 -1.79
N ASN A 150 -22.98 -23.12 -3.04
CA ASN A 150 -23.09 -24.51 -3.44
C ASN A 150 -21.69 -25.02 -3.78
N VAL A 151 -20.96 -25.50 -2.77
CA VAL A 151 -19.86 -26.44 -3.04
C VAL A 151 -20.54 -27.74 -3.46
N PRO A 152 -20.38 -28.23 -4.70
CA PRO A 152 -20.98 -29.49 -5.10
C PRO A 152 -20.47 -30.61 -4.17
N HIS A 153 -21.39 -31.43 -3.66
CA HIS A 153 -21.04 -32.56 -2.79
C HIS A 153 -20.23 -33.58 -3.59
N LEU A 154 -18.94 -33.70 -3.27
CA LEU A 154 -18.02 -34.63 -3.90
C LEU A 154 -18.18 -36.01 -3.24
N PRO A 155 -18.31 -37.10 -4.00
CA PRO A 155 -18.34 -38.46 -3.43
C PRO A 155 -16.95 -38.84 -2.86
N ASP A 156 -16.95 -39.64 -1.78
CA ASP A 156 -15.76 -40.02 -1.00
C ASP A 156 -14.65 -40.76 -1.79
N ALA A 157 -15.00 -41.32 -2.96
CA ALA A 157 -14.09 -42.09 -3.81
C ALA A 157 -13.59 -41.31 -5.04
N MET A 158 -13.50 -39.97 -4.95
CA MET A 158 -13.03 -39.15 -6.07
C MET A 158 -11.50 -38.95 -6.02
N THR A 159 -10.80 -39.44 -7.04
CA THR A 159 -9.38 -39.15 -7.24
C THR A 159 -9.20 -37.70 -7.68
N TYR A 160 -8.48 -36.89 -6.90
CA TYR A 160 -8.12 -35.53 -7.29
C TYR A 160 -7.04 -35.53 -8.36
N GLY A 161 -7.27 -34.78 -9.44
CA GLY A 161 -6.31 -34.61 -10.53
C GLY A 161 -6.99 -34.48 -11.89
N LYS A 162 -6.30 -33.87 -12.86
CA LYS A 162 -6.76 -33.84 -14.25
C LYS A 162 -6.48 -35.22 -14.87
N PRO A 163 -7.49 -35.95 -15.40
CA PRO A 163 -7.24 -37.22 -16.07
C PRO A 163 -6.28 -36.99 -17.25
N TYR A 164 -5.44 -37.98 -17.56
CA TYR A 164 -4.57 -37.91 -18.72
C TYR A 164 -5.41 -37.67 -19.98
N PRO A 165 -5.01 -36.72 -20.86
CA PRO A 165 -5.71 -36.54 -22.12
C PRO A 165 -5.63 -37.85 -22.92
N PRO A 166 -6.72 -38.28 -23.59
CA PRO A 166 -6.67 -39.46 -24.44
C PRO A 166 -5.61 -39.25 -25.52
N SER A 167 -4.77 -40.25 -25.75
CA SER A 167 -3.80 -40.23 -26.84
C SER A 167 -4.53 -40.15 -28.18
N THR A 168 -4.05 -39.34 -29.12
CA THR A 168 -4.57 -39.34 -30.49
C THR A 168 -4.35 -40.72 -31.11
N PRO A 169 -5.39 -41.42 -31.59
CA PRO A 169 -5.24 -42.74 -32.18
C PRO A 169 -4.39 -42.64 -33.46
N ILE A 170 -3.47 -43.59 -33.65
CA ILE A 170 -2.45 -43.50 -34.71
C ILE A 170 -3.04 -43.46 -36.12
N THR A 171 -4.25 -44.01 -36.29
CA THR A 171 -5.03 -43.99 -37.53
C THR A 171 -5.35 -42.58 -38.01
N ASP A 172 -5.65 -41.64 -37.12
CA ASP A 172 -5.99 -40.26 -37.50
C ASP A 172 -4.76 -39.48 -37.97
N ILE A 173 -3.59 -39.82 -37.44
CA ILE A 173 -2.29 -39.26 -37.84
C ILE A 173 -1.93 -39.77 -39.24
N LEU A 174 -2.11 -41.08 -39.49
CA LEU A 174 -1.83 -41.70 -40.78
C LEU A 174 -2.78 -41.21 -41.88
N GLN A 175 -4.03 -40.89 -41.52
CA GLN A 175 -5.03 -40.39 -42.46
C GLN A 175 -4.93 -38.86 -42.68
N ASN A 176 -4.08 -38.13 -41.93
CA ASN A 176 -3.92 -36.66 -42.00
C ASN A 176 -5.27 -35.91 -41.90
N ASN A 177 -6.19 -36.44 -41.10
CA ASN A 177 -7.50 -35.84 -40.85
C ASN A 177 -7.31 -34.68 -39.86
N ARG A 178 -7.15 -33.45 -40.39
CA ARG A 178 -6.86 -32.23 -39.60
C ARG A 178 -7.98 -31.77 -38.66
N GLU A 179 -9.11 -32.48 -38.63
CA GLU A 179 -10.29 -32.06 -37.84
C GLU A 179 -10.11 -32.25 -36.33
N HIS A 180 -9.30 -33.22 -35.89
CA HIS A 180 -9.02 -33.42 -34.46
C HIS A 180 -8.04 -32.38 -33.86
N CYS A 181 -7.25 -31.70 -34.69
CA CYS A 181 -6.23 -30.74 -34.22
C CYS A 181 -6.79 -29.33 -33.92
N THR A 182 -8.04 -29.02 -34.30
CA THR A 182 -8.62 -27.68 -34.10
C THR A 182 -9.41 -27.54 -32.81
N ASN A 183 -9.86 -28.66 -32.21
CA ASN A 183 -10.65 -28.63 -30.97
C ASN A 183 -9.81 -28.55 -29.69
N THR A 184 -8.55 -28.98 -29.71
CA THR A 184 -7.65 -28.87 -28.55
C THR A 184 -7.18 -27.43 -28.28
N SER A 185 -6.99 -26.63 -29.33
CA SER A 185 -6.62 -25.20 -29.18
C SER A 185 -7.80 -24.32 -28.75
N ARG A 186 -9.04 -24.70 -29.10
CA ARG A 186 -10.25 -23.97 -28.68
C ARG A 186 -10.61 -24.20 -27.20
N LEU A 187 -10.32 -25.38 -26.66
CA LEU A 187 -10.52 -25.67 -25.24
C LEU A 187 -9.46 -25.03 -24.34
N TYR A 188 -8.25 -24.78 -24.84
CA TYR A 188 -7.22 -24.07 -24.07
C TYR A 188 -7.45 -22.56 -24.00
N LEU A 189 -8.03 -21.95 -25.04
CA LEU A 189 -8.35 -20.52 -25.04
C LEU A 189 -9.57 -20.16 -24.16
N MET A 190 -10.48 -21.10 -23.89
CA MET A 190 -11.58 -20.87 -22.95
C MET A 190 -11.19 -21.02 -21.46
N LEU A 191 -9.98 -21.49 -21.16
CA LEU A 191 -9.48 -21.64 -19.78
C LEU A 191 -8.55 -20.50 -19.33
N ILE A 192 -8.39 -19.44 -20.13
CA ILE A 192 -7.52 -18.29 -19.84
C ILE A 192 -8.33 -16.99 -19.60
N GLU A 193 -9.66 -17.01 -19.76
CA GLU A 193 -10.53 -15.86 -19.46
C GLU A 193 -11.56 -16.09 -18.33
N GLU A 194 -11.14 -16.68 -17.20
CA GLU A 194 -11.79 -16.45 -15.89
C GLU A 194 -10.75 -16.09 -14.82
#